data_AF-A0A1C4QKD5-F1
#
_entry.id   AF-A0A1C4QKD5-F1
#
_cell.length_a   1.000
_cell.length_b   1.000
_cell.length_c   1.000
_cell.angle_alpha   90.00
_cell.angle_beta   90.00
_cell.angle_gamma   90.00
#
_symmetry.space_group_name_H-M   'P 1'
#
loop_
_entity.id
_entity.type
_entity.pdbx_description
1 polymer ?
#
loop_
_entity_poly.entity_id
_entity_poly.type
_entity_poly.pdbx_seq_one_letter_code
_entity_poly.pdbx_strand_id
1 'polypeptide(L)'
;CGSRADTAARRAAGLMNFVEGARWAESVAGTNAPGTAIAVDRPVQVFAAEHFLRPVQRWTCAAAPLHDPRTGRVLGAVDITGGDRLAHPHSLAFVQAVARAAESHLALLAPPPASDVDAVRLSALGRDEALLVARGRRLRLSRRHSEILVALARRPEGLSGDELLVELYEDESVTPVTLRAELSRLRRLLGPDLLESRPYRLAVPVDADFDTVTRRLGSGAVAAALDAYAGPLLPGSGAPAVVRLRRRIEEQLRAALIARGDPGLLSDWAYSPWGEEDLPVWRALAGAVPAGQRPALQARVRGLDAEQRG
;
A
#
# COMPACT_ATOMS: atom_id res chain seq x y z
N CYS A 1 27.31 -3.99 33.55
CA CYS A 1 26.64 -2.69 33.82
C CYS A 1 25.43 -2.40 32.91
N GLY A 2 24.87 -3.38 32.17
CA GLY A 2 23.87 -3.15 31.11
C GLY A 2 22.39 -3.39 31.45
N SER A 3 22.04 -3.95 32.60
CA SER A 3 20.65 -4.37 32.88
C SER A 3 19.72 -3.26 33.43
N ARG A 4 20.28 -2.18 34.02
CA ARG A 4 19.50 -1.06 34.57
C ARG A 4 19.13 0.00 33.54
N ALA A 5 19.98 0.23 32.53
CA ALA A 5 19.70 1.17 31.45
C ALA A 5 18.57 0.66 30.54
N ASP A 6 18.54 -0.65 30.28
CA ASP A 6 17.51 -1.31 29.46
C ASP A 6 16.12 -1.26 30.12
N THR A 7 16.03 -1.47 31.45
CA THR A 7 14.76 -1.35 32.19
C THR A 7 14.28 0.10 32.38
N ALA A 8 15.18 1.08 32.35
CA ALA A 8 14.81 2.50 32.40
C ALA A 8 14.30 2.99 31.03
N ALA A 9 14.98 2.62 29.93
CA ALA A 9 14.55 2.91 28.57
C ALA A 9 13.19 2.25 28.26
N ARG A 10 12.99 0.97 28.62
CA ARG A 10 11.71 0.26 28.42
C ARG A 10 10.57 0.85 29.24
N ARG A 11 10.83 1.28 30.48
CA ARG A 11 9.82 2.00 31.29
C ARG A 11 9.49 3.37 30.71
N ALA A 12 10.48 4.10 30.23
CA ALA A 12 10.29 5.41 29.60
C ALA A 12 9.60 5.31 28.22
N ALA A 13 9.78 4.20 27.50
CA ALA A 13 9.06 3.87 26.26
C ALA A 13 7.59 3.47 26.53
N GLY A 14 7.32 2.78 27.64
CA GLY A 14 5.94 2.52 28.10
C GLY A 14 5.15 3.80 28.37
N LEU A 15 5.80 4.86 28.86
CA LEU A 15 5.18 6.17 29.11
C LEU A 15 4.77 6.93 27.84
N MET A 16 5.21 6.49 26.66
CA MET A 16 4.79 7.04 25.35
C MET A 16 3.92 6.06 24.57
N ASN A 17 3.31 5.06 25.24
CA ASN A 17 2.54 3.99 24.60
C ASN A 17 3.32 3.22 23.52
N PHE A 18 4.64 3.11 23.65
CA PHE A 18 5.47 2.27 22.79
C PHE A 18 5.42 0.82 23.31
N VAL A 19 4.23 0.24 23.20
CA VAL A 19 3.89 -1.13 23.58
C VAL A 19 3.41 -1.90 22.36
N GLU A 20 3.53 -3.23 22.41
CA GLU A 20 2.99 -4.09 21.36
C GLU A 20 1.49 -3.84 21.17
N GLY A 21 1.05 -3.73 19.91
CA GLY A 21 -0.34 -3.43 19.55
C GLY A 21 -0.72 -1.94 19.52
N ALA A 22 0.18 -1.01 19.86
CA ALA A 22 -0.10 0.42 19.76
C ALA A 22 -0.17 0.92 18.29
N ARG A 23 -1.13 1.81 17.99
CA ARG A 23 -1.32 2.40 16.65
C ARG A 23 -0.45 3.65 16.47
N TRP A 24 0.61 3.53 15.68
CA TRP A 24 1.57 4.61 15.36
C TRP A 24 1.38 5.23 13.96
N ALA A 25 0.23 5.00 13.34
CA ALA A 25 -0.13 5.70 12.10
C ALA A 25 -0.10 7.22 12.33
N GLU A 26 0.44 8.01 11.39
CA GLU A 26 0.53 9.46 11.54
C GLU A 26 -0.84 10.12 11.80
N SER A 27 -1.91 9.57 11.22
CA SER A 27 -3.29 10.05 11.44
C SER A 27 -3.76 9.93 12.89
N VAL A 28 -3.11 9.10 13.70
CA VAL A 28 -3.48 8.83 15.11
C VAL A 28 -2.44 9.38 16.08
N ALA A 29 -1.16 9.19 15.79
CA ALA A 29 -0.05 9.54 16.69
C ALA A 29 0.66 10.85 16.31
N GLY A 30 0.28 11.50 15.20
CA GLY A 30 1.01 12.64 14.63
C GLY A 30 2.35 12.22 14.02
N THR A 31 3.16 13.18 13.57
CA THR A 31 4.50 12.92 12.98
C THR A 31 5.36 12.08 13.92
N ASN A 32 5.76 10.90 13.46
CA ASN A 32 6.58 9.95 14.19
C ASN A 32 7.40 9.10 13.19
N ALA A 33 8.61 8.69 13.57
CA ALA A 33 9.52 8.04 12.62
C ALA A 33 8.96 6.80 11.90
N PRO A 34 8.34 5.80 12.55
CA PRO A 34 7.82 4.64 11.83
C PRO A 34 6.64 4.99 10.92
N GLY A 35 5.70 5.84 11.37
CA GLY A 35 4.57 6.30 10.57
C GLY A 35 5.04 7.10 9.35
N THR A 36 5.97 8.04 9.55
CA THR A 36 6.55 8.82 8.46
C THR A 36 7.33 7.93 7.50
N ALA A 37 8.17 7.00 7.97
CA ALA A 37 8.94 6.09 7.11
C ALA A 37 8.05 5.27 6.16
N ILE A 38 6.90 4.81 6.67
CA ILE A 38 5.89 4.09 5.89
C ILE A 38 5.23 5.04 4.89
N ALA A 39 4.82 6.23 5.32
CA ALA A 39 4.13 7.20 4.49
C ALA A 39 5.00 7.73 3.32
N VAL A 40 6.29 7.99 3.57
CA VAL A 40 7.22 8.50 2.55
C VAL A 40 7.98 7.42 1.80
N ASP A 41 7.78 6.14 2.14
CA ASP A 41 8.46 4.99 1.54
C ASP A 41 9.98 5.17 1.46
N ARG A 42 10.56 5.73 2.53
CA ARG A 42 12.00 5.94 2.65
C ARG A 42 12.43 5.96 4.11
N PRO A 43 13.70 5.68 4.38
CA PRO A 43 14.25 5.83 5.71
C PRO A 43 14.20 7.29 6.16
N VAL A 44 13.78 7.51 7.40
CA VAL A 44 13.68 8.85 8.01
C VAL A 44 14.31 8.85 9.39
N GLN A 45 14.74 10.04 9.80
CA GLN A 45 15.14 10.32 11.17
C GLN A 45 14.30 11.51 11.64
N VAL A 46 13.66 11.35 12.80
CA VAL A 46 12.82 12.40 13.41
C VAL A 46 13.47 12.80 14.73
N PHE A 47 13.86 14.08 14.83
CA PHE A 47 14.61 14.62 15.96
C PHE A 47 13.70 15.33 16.95
N ALA A 48 13.65 14.87 18.19
CA ALA A 48 13.15 15.64 19.34
C ALA A 48 11.86 16.43 19.02
N ALA A 49 11.94 17.75 18.90
CA ALA A 49 10.81 18.65 18.63
C ALA A 49 10.08 18.43 17.29
N GLU A 50 10.64 17.65 16.36
CA GLU A 50 9.96 17.23 15.12
C GLU A 50 8.82 16.22 15.38
N HIS A 51 8.77 15.61 16.57
CA HIS A 51 7.63 14.82 17.01
C HIS A 51 6.44 15.74 17.36
N PHE A 52 5.26 15.45 16.80
CA PHE A 52 4.05 16.26 17.01
C PHE A 52 3.54 16.21 18.46
N LEU A 53 3.66 15.05 19.13
CA LEU A 53 3.22 14.86 20.52
C LEU A 53 4.33 15.24 21.51
N ARG A 54 4.06 16.21 22.41
CA ARG A 54 4.99 16.70 23.45
C ARG A 54 5.69 15.60 24.28
N PRO A 55 5.03 14.50 24.70
CA PRO A 55 5.70 13.43 25.45
C PRO A 55 6.81 12.70 24.67
N VAL A 56 6.77 12.75 23.33
CA VAL A 56 7.70 12.05 22.44
C VAL A 56 8.89 12.95 22.04
N GLN A 57 8.79 14.27 22.27
CA GLN A 57 9.81 15.25 21.86
C GLN A 57 11.17 15.12 22.57
N ARG A 58 11.29 14.23 23.56
CA ARG A 58 12.58 13.90 24.21
C ARG A 58 13.34 12.76 23.51
N TRP A 59 12.77 12.20 22.44
CA TRP A 59 13.32 11.05 21.74
C TRP A 59 13.78 11.44 20.34
N THR A 60 14.86 10.81 19.89
CA THR A 60 15.25 10.74 18.49
C THR A 60 14.96 9.33 18.00
N CYS A 61 14.25 9.24 16.89
CA CYS A 61 13.86 7.98 16.28
C CYS A 61 14.44 7.90 14.87
N ALA A 62 14.95 6.74 14.49
CA ALA A 62 15.36 6.45 13.13
C ALA A 62 14.59 5.22 12.66
N ALA A 63 13.91 5.35 11.53
CA ALA A 63 13.06 4.31 10.98
C ALA A 63 13.38 4.04 9.51
N ALA A 64 13.24 2.79 9.08
CA ALA A 64 13.29 2.40 7.68
C ALA A 64 12.10 1.48 7.35
N PRO A 65 11.44 1.67 6.20
CA PRO A 65 10.37 0.79 5.77
C PRO A 65 10.92 -0.62 5.48
N LEU A 66 10.12 -1.62 5.82
CA LEU A 66 10.34 -3.03 5.51
C LEU A 66 9.40 -3.41 4.37
N HIS A 67 9.93 -4.02 3.32
CA HIS A 67 9.13 -4.42 2.16
C HIS A 67 8.97 -5.93 2.05
N ASP A 68 7.84 -6.33 1.49
CA ASP A 68 7.68 -7.66 0.94
C ASP A 68 8.66 -7.81 -0.24
N PRO A 69 9.57 -8.79 -0.20
CA PRO A 69 10.56 -8.96 -1.27
C PRO A 69 9.94 -9.37 -2.61
N ARG A 70 8.72 -9.94 -2.63
CA ARG A 70 8.00 -10.36 -3.84
C ARG A 70 7.16 -9.24 -4.43
N THR A 71 6.35 -8.58 -3.60
CA THR A 71 5.37 -7.57 -4.05
C THR A 71 5.93 -6.15 -3.96
N GLY A 72 6.99 -5.96 -3.19
CA GLY A 72 7.56 -4.66 -2.86
C GLY A 72 6.63 -3.78 -2.01
N ARG A 73 5.53 -4.33 -1.48
CA ARG A 73 4.61 -3.64 -0.57
C ARG A 73 5.33 -3.34 0.75
N VAL A 74 5.10 -2.17 1.35
CA VAL A 74 5.55 -1.89 2.72
C VAL A 74 4.78 -2.79 3.69
N LEU A 75 5.50 -3.68 4.38
CA LEU A 75 4.97 -4.55 5.43
C LEU A 75 4.93 -3.86 6.80
N GLY A 76 5.77 -2.85 6.98
CA GLY A 76 5.90 -2.09 8.22
C GLY A 76 7.18 -1.26 8.20
N ALA A 77 7.67 -0.89 9.37
CA ALA A 77 8.98 -0.23 9.51
C ALA A 77 9.78 -0.89 10.63
N VAL A 78 11.09 -0.92 10.46
CA VAL A 78 12.03 -1.12 11.57
C VAL A 78 12.30 0.26 12.14
N ASP A 79 12.17 0.42 13.45
CA ASP A 79 12.46 1.67 14.15
C ASP A 79 13.43 1.41 15.30
N ILE A 80 14.33 2.36 15.53
CA ILE A 80 15.08 2.47 16.77
C ILE A 80 14.80 3.82 17.42
N THR A 81 14.33 3.78 18.66
CA THR A 81 13.98 4.95 19.46
C THR A 81 14.98 5.09 20.61
N GLY A 82 15.52 6.30 20.83
CA GLY A 82 16.43 6.58 21.94
C GLY A 82 16.58 8.07 22.23
N GLY A 83 17.38 8.44 23.23
CA GLY A 83 17.66 9.86 23.55
C GLY A 83 18.67 10.49 22.59
N ASP A 84 19.22 11.65 22.94
CA ASP A 84 20.11 12.48 22.09
C ASP A 84 21.28 11.74 21.43
N ARG A 85 21.75 10.63 22.02
CA ARG A 85 22.84 9.81 21.46
C ARG A 85 22.47 9.09 20.16
N LEU A 86 21.19 9.05 19.81
CA LEU A 86 20.67 8.41 18.60
C LEU A 86 20.56 9.37 17.42
N ALA A 87 20.79 10.67 17.65
CA ALA A 87 20.88 11.74 16.65
C ALA A 87 22.21 11.68 15.86
N HIS A 88 22.50 10.54 15.22
CA HIS A 88 23.68 10.36 14.38
C HIS A 88 23.31 9.64 13.07
N PRO A 89 23.94 9.98 11.92
CA PRO A 89 23.72 9.30 10.63
C PRO A 89 23.90 7.76 10.68
N HIS A 90 24.71 7.28 11.63
CA HIS A 90 24.95 5.85 11.83
C HIS A 90 23.69 5.11 12.29
N SER A 91 22.79 5.76 13.03
CA SER A 91 21.53 5.16 13.47
C SER A 91 20.61 4.87 12.27
N LEU A 92 20.51 5.82 11.33
CA LEU A 92 19.72 5.65 10.13
C LEU A 92 20.29 4.54 9.23
N ALA A 93 21.61 4.53 9.03
CA ALA A 93 22.29 3.47 8.27
C ALA A 93 22.12 2.09 8.91
N PHE A 94 22.17 2.00 10.24
CA PHE A 94 21.95 0.75 10.98
C PHE A 94 20.53 0.21 10.74
N VAL A 95 19.50 1.04 10.92
CA VAL A 95 18.11 0.61 10.73
C VAL A 95 17.82 0.22 9.27
N GLN A 96 18.40 0.94 8.31
CA GLN A 96 18.36 0.55 6.90
C GLN A 96 18.98 -0.82 6.65
N ALA A 97 20.14 -1.10 7.25
CA ALA A 97 20.80 -2.40 7.12
C ALA A 97 19.96 -3.53 7.74
N VAL A 98 19.36 -3.29 8.91
CA VAL A 98 18.46 -4.24 9.57
C VAL A 98 17.22 -4.52 8.71
N ALA A 99 16.58 -3.48 8.17
CA ALA A 99 15.44 -3.63 7.27
C ALA A 99 15.80 -4.50 6.06
N ARG A 100 16.92 -4.21 5.38
CA ARG A 100 17.39 -5.02 4.23
C ARG A 100 17.71 -6.47 4.59
N ALA A 101 18.28 -6.71 5.78
CA ALA A 101 18.55 -8.06 6.26
C ALA A 101 17.25 -8.83 6.51
N ALA A 102 16.26 -8.18 7.11
CA ALA A 102 14.92 -8.76 7.31
C ALA A 102 14.22 -9.05 5.98
N GLU A 103 14.26 -8.13 5.00
CA GLU A 103 13.73 -8.36 3.65
C GLU A 103 14.40 -9.55 2.96
N SER A 104 15.72 -9.67 3.10
CA SER A 104 16.49 -10.79 2.55
C SER A 104 16.09 -12.12 3.20
N HIS A 105 15.85 -12.12 4.51
CA HIS A 105 15.38 -13.31 5.22
C HIS A 105 13.95 -13.69 4.81
N LEU A 106 13.05 -12.72 4.70
CA LEU A 106 11.69 -12.93 4.17
C LEU A 106 11.72 -13.52 2.75
N ALA A 107 12.70 -13.12 1.93
CA ALA A 107 12.85 -13.64 0.57
C ALA A 107 13.24 -15.12 0.57
N LEU A 108 14.02 -15.57 1.55
CA LEU A 108 14.43 -16.96 1.71
C LEU A 108 13.30 -17.86 2.25
N LEU A 109 12.42 -17.30 3.10
CA LEU A 109 11.29 -18.04 3.67
C LEU A 109 10.12 -18.20 2.70
N ALA A 110 9.99 -17.30 1.73
CA ALA A 110 8.97 -17.43 0.70
C ALA A 110 9.30 -18.62 -0.21
N PRO A 111 8.32 -19.49 -0.54
CA PRO A 111 8.55 -20.51 -1.55
C PRO A 111 9.05 -19.83 -2.83
N PRO A 112 10.10 -20.37 -3.49
CA PRO A 112 10.58 -19.81 -4.74
C PRO A 112 9.36 -19.66 -5.65
N PRO A 113 9.15 -18.50 -6.28
CA PRO A 113 8.14 -18.44 -7.32
C PRO A 113 8.44 -19.58 -8.29
N ALA A 114 7.40 -20.29 -8.75
CA ALA A 114 7.55 -21.15 -9.93
C ALA A 114 8.39 -20.37 -10.93
N SER A 115 9.56 -20.92 -11.25
CA SER A 115 10.65 -20.22 -11.90
C SER A 115 10.26 -19.94 -13.35
N ASP A 116 9.43 -18.94 -13.53
CA ASP A 116 9.17 -18.32 -14.80
C ASP A 116 10.06 -17.09 -14.84
N VAL A 117 11.26 -17.28 -15.35
CA VAL A 117 12.32 -16.26 -15.46
C VAL A 117 11.84 -15.10 -16.36
N ASP A 118 10.75 -15.32 -17.10
CA ASP A 118 10.06 -14.37 -17.96
C ASP A 118 8.77 -13.78 -17.34
N ALA A 119 8.35 -14.21 -16.15
CA ALA A 119 7.14 -13.67 -15.52
C ALA A 119 7.31 -12.19 -15.19
N VAL A 120 6.44 -11.37 -15.80
CA VAL A 120 6.34 -9.94 -15.52
C VAL A 120 5.27 -9.73 -14.46
N ARG A 121 5.63 -9.10 -13.34
CA ARG A 121 4.70 -8.78 -12.26
C ARG A 121 4.50 -7.29 -12.13
N LEU A 122 3.26 -6.89 -11.96
CA LEU A 122 2.87 -5.50 -11.71
C LEU A 122 2.18 -5.39 -10.35
N SER A 123 2.77 -4.60 -9.45
CA SER A 123 2.19 -4.30 -8.14
C SER A 123 1.74 -2.84 -8.08
N ALA A 124 0.43 -2.61 -8.04
CA ALA A 124 -0.19 -1.29 -8.12
C ALA A 124 -1.22 -1.02 -7.00
N LEU A 125 -1.67 -2.04 -6.27
CA LEU A 125 -2.58 -1.87 -5.14
C LEU A 125 -1.86 -1.24 -3.94
N GLY A 126 -2.46 -0.21 -3.34
CA GLY A 126 -1.95 0.47 -2.15
C GLY A 126 -0.72 1.35 -2.38
N ARG A 127 -0.47 1.80 -3.63
CA ARG A 127 0.74 2.58 -3.98
C ARG A 127 0.40 3.69 -4.96
N ASP A 128 0.94 4.89 -4.81
CA ASP A 128 0.74 5.96 -5.81
C ASP A 128 1.50 5.73 -7.12
N GLU A 129 2.55 4.90 -7.06
CA GLU A 129 3.41 4.53 -8.17
C GLU A 129 3.60 3.02 -8.18
N ALA A 130 3.32 2.40 -9.33
CA ALA A 130 3.40 0.95 -9.48
C ALA A 130 4.86 0.47 -9.53
N LEU A 131 5.06 -0.75 -9.04
CA LEU A 131 6.32 -1.47 -9.14
C LEU A 131 6.18 -2.56 -10.21
N LEU A 132 7.09 -2.55 -11.18
CA LEU A 132 7.23 -3.63 -12.15
C LEU A 132 8.43 -4.50 -11.78
N VAL A 133 8.22 -5.82 -11.75
CA VAL A 133 9.30 -6.80 -11.68
C VAL A 133 9.32 -7.56 -13.00
N ALA A 134 10.38 -7.39 -13.78
CA ALA A 134 10.52 -8.01 -15.09
C ALA A 134 11.98 -8.40 -15.34
N ARG A 135 12.22 -9.62 -15.82
CA ARG A 135 13.58 -10.13 -16.15
C ARG A 135 14.57 -9.91 -14.99
N GLY A 136 14.14 -10.18 -13.75
CA GLY A 136 14.93 -9.97 -12.53
C GLY A 136 15.17 -8.51 -12.12
N ARG A 137 14.69 -7.53 -12.88
CA ARG A 137 14.82 -6.09 -12.58
C ARG A 137 13.57 -5.58 -11.87
N ARG A 138 13.76 -4.79 -10.82
CA ARG A 138 12.71 -4.04 -10.12
C ARG A 138 12.71 -2.59 -10.62
N LEU A 139 11.60 -2.15 -11.17
CA LEU A 139 11.43 -0.82 -11.76
C LEU A 139 10.29 -0.09 -11.04
N ARG A 140 10.61 0.99 -10.31
CA ARG A 140 9.61 1.95 -9.84
C ARG A 140 9.19 2.80 -11.03
N LEU A 141 7.89 2.82 -11.32
CA LEU A 141 7.33 3.54 -12.44
C LEU A 141 6.92 4.94 -12.00
N SER A 142 6.97 5.92 -12.91
CA SER A 142 6.30 7.18 -12.66
C SER A 142 4.78 6.97 -12.55
N ARG A 143 4.05 7.93 -11.97
CA ARG A 143 2.58 7.91 -11.96
C ARG A 143 1.98 7.63 -13.35
N ARG A 144 2.40 8.38 -14.38
CA ARG A 144 1.88 8.23 -15.75
C ARG A 144 2.21 6.86 -16.36
N HIS A 145 3.40 6.32 -16.10
CA HIS A 145 3.77 4.98 -16.56
C HIS A 145 3.00 3.88 -15.82
N SER A 146 2.70 4.09 -14.55
CA SER A 146 1.85 3.21 -13.75
C SER A 146 0.45 3.12 -14.34
N GLU A 147 -0.15 4.26 -14.66
CA GLU A 147 -1.48 4.34 -15.29
C GLU A 147 -1.50 3.65 -16.66
N ILE A 148 -0.49 3.90 -17.51
CA ILE A 148 -0.35 3.22 -18.81
C ILE A 148 -0.29 1.70 -18.63
N LEU A 149 0.55 1.19 -17.72
CA LEU A 149 0.68 -0.25 -17.53
C LEU A 149 -0.56 -0.90 -16.93
N VAL A 150 -1.28 -0.21 -16.03
CA VAL A 150 -2.58 -0.68 -15.53
C VAL A 150 -3.60 -0.78 -16.67
N ALA A 151 -3.69 0.24 -17.53
CA ALA A 151 -4.61 0.25 -18.67
C ALA A 151 -4.30 -0.89 -19.66
N LEU A 152 -3.02 -1.10 -19.98
CA LEU A 152 -2.59 -2.15 -20.91
C LEU A 152 -2.70 -3.56 -20.33
N ALA A 153 -2.40 -3.76 -19.05
CA ALA A 153 -2.53 -5.08 -18.40
C ALA A 153 -3.97 -5.61 -18.42
N ARG A 154 -4.95 -4.69 -18.37
CA ARG A 154 -6.39 -5.01 -18.50
C ARG A 154 -6.86 -5.31 -19.92
N ARG A 155 -6.02 -5.05 -20.92
CA ARG A 155 -6.33 -5.12 -22.36
C ARG A 155 -5.25 -5.92 -23.10
N PRO A 156 -5.18 -7.24 -22.93
CA PRO A 156 -4.21 -8.08 -23.64
C PRO A 156 -4.29 -7.94 -25.17
N GLU A 157 -5.48 -7.62 -25.70
CA GLU A 157 -5.72 -7.32 -27.12
C GLU A 157 -5.01 -6.04 -27.59
N GLY A 158 -4.68 -5.14 -26.67
CA GLY A 158 -4.07 -3.85 -26.89
C GLY A 158 -5.06 -2.70 -27.06
N LEU A 159 -4.52 -1.49 -27.00
CA LEU A 159 -5.24 -0.23 -27.19
C LEU A 159 -4.61 0.57 -28.32
N SER A 160 -5.45 1.17 -29.16
CA SER A 160 -5.01 2.25 -30.07
C SER A 160 -4.52 3.46 -29.28
N GLY A 161 -3.83 4.38 -29.97
CA GLY A 161 -3.37 5.62 -29.32
C GLY A 161 -4.53 6.45 -28.78
N ASP A 162 -5.64 6.51 -29.51
CA ASP A 162 -6.80 7.32 -29.16
C ASP A 162 -7.59 6.69 -28.00
N GLU A 163 -7.77 5.37 -27.99
CA GLU A 163 -8.35 4.67 -26.84
C GLU A 163 -7.49 4.85 -25.59
N LEU A 164 -6.17 4.74 -25.72
CA LEU A 164 -5.26 4.93 -24.60
C LEU A 164 -5.26 6.39 -24.09
N LEU A 165 -5.49 7.39 -24.94
CA LEU A 165 -5.70 8.77 -24.49
C LEU A 165 -6.96 8.87 -23.61
N VAL A 166 -8.08 8.33 -24.07
CA VAL A 166 -9.37 8.35 -23.34
C VAL A 166 -9.27 7.59 -22.01
N GLU A 167 -8.51 6.51 -21.95
CA GLU A 167 -8.27 5.76 -20.72
C GLU A 167 -7.41 6.54 -19.70
N LEU A 168 -6.57 7.47 -20.15
CA LEU A 168 -5.55 8.13 -19.32
C LEU A 168 -5.83 9.59 -18.95
N TYR A 169 -6.59 10.31 -19.78
CA TYR A 169 -6.81 11.75 -19.63
C TYR A 169 -8.31 12.05 -19.63
N GLU A 170 -8.77 12.76 -18.60
CA GLU A 170 -10.12 13.36 -18.58
C GLU A 170 -10.19 14.60 -19.49
N ASP A 171 -9.07 15.30 -19.63
CA ASP A 171 -8.95 16.52 -20.43
C ASP A 171 -8.64 16.19 -21.90
N GLU A 172 -9.60 16.46 -22.77
CA GLU A 172 -9.48 16.29 -24.23
C GLU A 172 -8.43 17.21 -24.88
N SER A 173 -7.91 18.20 -24.15
CA SER A 173 -6.83 19.08 -24.63
C SER A 173 -5.47 18.35 -24.76
N VAL A 174 -5.32 17.18 -24.13
CA VAL A 174 -4.06 16.44 -24.17
C VAL A 174 -3.83 15.79 -25.53
N THR A 175 -2.74 16.18 -26.17
CA THR A 175 -2.46 15.76 -27.55
C THR A 175 -1.87 14.34 -27.65
N PRO A 176 -2.07 13.65 -28.79
CA PRO A 176 -1.38 12.39 -29.10
C PRO A 176 0.16 12.47 -29.09
N VAL A 177 0.74 13.67 -29.21
CA VAL A 177 2.19 13.87 -29.10
C VAL A 177 2.66 13.60 -27.66
N THR A 178 1.93 14.09 -26.66
CA THR A 178 2.24 13.89 -25.23
C THR A 178 2.24 12.41 -24.88
N LEU A 179 1.20 11.68 -25.31
CA LEU A 179 1.12 10.23 -25.09
C LEU A 179 2.28 9.50 -25.77
N ARG A 180 2.61 9.82 -27.03
CA ARG A 180 3.75 9.21 -27.74
C ARG A 180 5.08 9.46 -27.02
N ALA A 181 5.28 10.64 -26.45
CA ALA A 181 6.47 10.95 -25.67
C ALA A 181 6.56 10.09 -24.41
N GLU A 182 5.45 9.88 -23.69
CA GLU A 182 5.40 8.99 -22.53
C GLU A 182 5.64 7.53 -22.89
N LEU A 183 5.02 7.03 -23.96
CA LEU A 183 5.22 5.67 -24.44
C LEU A 183 6.66 5.42 -24.91
N SER A 184 7.29 6.43 -25.51
CA SER A 184 8.72 6.37 -25.87
C SER A 184 9.63 6.31 -24.63
N ARG A 185 9.34 7.12 -23.59
CA ARG A 185 10.04 7.03 -22.30
C ARG A 185 9.85 5.66 -21.65
N LEU A 186 8.61 5.17 -21.62
CA LEU A 186 8.28 3.87 -21.05
C LEU A 186 9.00 2.73 -21.78
N ARG A 187 9.00 2.72 -23.11
CA ARG A 187 9.72 1.68 -23.89
C ARG A 187 11.22 1.67 -23.59
N ARG A 188 11.85 2.84 -23.39
CA ARG A 188 13.26 2.90 -22.97
C ARG A 188 13.49 2.31 -21.58
N LEU A 189 12.54 2.49 -20.66
CA LEU A 189 12.62 1.94 -19.29
C LEU A 189 12.45 0.41 -19.29
N LEU A 190 11.44 -0.09 -20.02
CA LEU A 190 11.07 -1.50 -20.06
C LEU A 190 12.00 -2.34 -20.94
N GLY A 191 12.63 -1.73 -21.92
CA GLY A 191 13.31 -2.41 -23.01
C GLY A 191 12.41 -2.57 -24.25
N PRO A 192 12.99 -2.93 -25.39
CA PRO A 192 12.32 -2.89 -26.68
C PRO A 192 11.15 -3.88 -26.81
N ASP A 193 11.23 -5.02 -26.11
CA ASP A 193 10.34 -6.16 -26.39
C ASP A 193 9.07 -6.17 -25.55
N LEU A 194 9.01 -5.47 -24.42
CA LEU A 194 7.89 -5.63 -23.50
C LEU A 194 6.65 -4.81 -23.91
N LEU A 195 6.85 -3.72 -24.67
CA LEU A 195 5.79 -2.81 -25.08
C LEU A 195 5.73 -2.70 -26.61
N GLU A 196 4.79 -3.43 -27.17
CA GLU A 196 4.51 -3.42 -28.60
C GLU A 196 3.71 -2.18 -29.00
N SER A 197 3.60 -1.94 -30.30
CA SER A 197 2.82 -0.84 -30.86
C SER A 197 2.01 -1.31 -32.06
N ARG A 198 0.88 -0.61 -32.30
CA ARG A 198 -0.10 -0.91 -33.35
C ARG A 198 -0.80 -2.28 -33.17
N PRO A 199 -1.70 -2.44 -32.17
CA PRO A 199 -1.99 -1.53 -31.06
C PRO A 199 -0.92 -1.55 -29.96
N TYR A 200 -0.95 -0.59 -29.04
CA TYR A 200 -0.11 -0.64 -27.85
C TYR A 200 -0.59 -1.77 -26.94
N ARG A 201 0.31 -2.72 -26.63
CA ARG A 201 0.03 -3.86 -25.76
C ARG A 201 1.31 -4.36 -25.10
N LEU A 202 1.15 -5.12 -24.03
CA LEU A 202 2.25 -5.82 -23.38
C LEU A 202 2.51 -7.13 -24.13
N ALA A 203 3.76 -7.39 -24.49
CA ALA A 203 4.13 -8.54 -25.31
C ALA A 203 3.96 -9.89 -24.61
N VAL A 204 3.98 -9.87 -23.28
CA VAL A 204 3.78 -11.04 -22.43
C VAL A 204 2.66 -10.75 -21.43
N PRO A 205 1.93 -11.78 -20.97
CA PRO A 205 1.01 -11.64 -19.87
C PRO A 205 1.72 -11.04 -18.64
N VAL A 206 1.06 -10.09 -18.00
CA VAL A 206 1.53 -9.47 -16.76
C VAL A 206 0.68 -9.99 -15.61
N ASP A 207 1.34 -10.60 -14.62
CA ASP A 207 0.70 -10.97 -13.37
C ASP A 207 0.52 -9.71 -12.51
N ALA A 208 -0.66 -9.11 -12.62
CA ALA A 208 -1.03 -7.93 -11.87
C ALA A 208 -1.72 -8.30 -10.55
N ASP A 209 -1.34 -7.62 -9.46
CA ASP A 209 -1.92 -7.83 -8.13
C ASP A 209 -3.44 -7.58 -8.10
N PHE A 210 -3.93 -6.57 -8.80
CA PHE A 210 -5.36 -6.29 -8.93
C PHE A 210 -6.12 -7.39 -9.67
N ASP A 211 -5.54 -8.02 -10.69
CA ASP A 211 -6.17 -9.15 -11.38
C ASP A 211 -6.22 -10.39 -10.49
N THR A 212 -5.20 -10.57 -9.62
CA THR A 212 -5.22 -11.61 -8.59
C THR A 212 -6.38 -11.42 -7.61
N VAL A 213 -6.62 -10.20 -7.14
CA VAL A 213 -7.77 -9.88 -6.27
C VAL A 213 -9.09 -10.15 -7.01
N THR A 214 -9.27 -9.62 -8.22
CA THR A 214 -10.50 -9.83 -9.00
C THR A 214 -10.78 -11.31 -9.28
N ARG A 215 -9.75 -12.11 -9.59
CA ARG A 215 -9.88 -13.56 -9.79
C ARG A 215 -10.29 -14.31 -8.52
N ARG A 216 -9.74 -13.92 -7.35
CA ARG A 216 -10.13 -14.50 -6.06
C ARG A 216 -11.58 -14.14 -5.69
N LEU A 217 -12.00 -12.91 -5.97
CA LEU A 217 -13.40 -12.50 -5.79
C LEU A 217 -14.34 -13.29 -6.72
N GLY A 218 -13.98 -13.44 -8.00
CA GLY A 218 -14.78 -14.19 -8.98
C GLY A 218 -14.94 -15.68 -8.66
N SER A 219 -14.02 -16.25 -7.86
CA SER A 219 -14.09 -17.63 -7.37
C SER A 219 -14.69 -17.76 -5.96
N GLY A 220 -15.14 -16.66 -5.34
CA GLY A 220 -15.71 -16.65 -3.99
C GLY A 220 -14.68 -16.78 -2.87
N ALA A 221 -13.38 -16.72 -3.17
CA ALA A 221 -12.30 -16.79 -2.19
C ALA A 221 -12.10 -15.45 -1.47
N VAL A 222 -13.13 -14.96 -0.78
CA VAL A 222 -13.20 -13.60 -0.20
C VAL A 222 -12.07 -13.31 0.79
N ALA A 223 -11.77 -14.23 1.71
CA ALA A 223 -10.67 -14.06 2.67
C ALA A 223 -9.32 -13.88 1.95
N ALA A 224 -9.01 -14.77 0.99
CA ALA A 224 -7.80 -14.66 0.20
C ALA A 224 -7.78 -13.39 -0.68
N ALA A 225 -8.93 -12.92 -1.16
CA ALA A 225 -9.01 -11.67 -1.90
C ALA A 225 -8.66 -10.47 -1.01
N LEU A 226 -9.19 -10.44 0.23
CA LEU A 226 -8.86 -9.42 1.22
C LEU A 226 -7.39 -9.44 1.61
N ASP A 227 -6.80 -10.63 1.84
CA ASP A 227 -5.38 -10.78 2.16
C ASP A 227 -4.45 -10.24 1.06
N ALA A 228 -4.87 -10.40 -0.20
CA ALA A 228 -4.13 -9.88 -1.36
C ALA A 228 -4.38 -8.39 -1.63
N TYR A 229 -5.42 -7.79 -1.03
CA TYR A 229 -5.78 -6.41 -1.25
C TYR A 229 -4.90 -5.50 -0.39
N ALA A 230 -3.83 -4.97 -1.01
CA ALA A 230 -2.88 -4.09 -0.35
C ALA A 230 -3.38 -2.64 -0.12
N GLY A 231 -4.60 -2.33 -0.56
CA GLY A 231 -5.19 -1.01 -0.52
C GLY A 231 -5.68 -0.54 -1.89
N PRO A 232 -6.24 0.68 -1.98
CA PRO A 232 -6.78 1.24 -3.22
C PRO A 232 -5.78 1.19 -4.38
N LEU A 233 -6.26 0.88 -5.59
CA LEU A 233 -5.43 0.89 -6.80
C LEU A 233 -4.99 2.33 -7.13
N LEU A 234 -3.68 2.59 -7.12
CA LEU A 234 -3.10 3.89 -7.44
C LEU A 234 -3.88 5.08 -6.85
N PRO A 235 -3.95 5.24 -5.52
CA PRO A 235 -4.88 6.17 -4.86
C PRO A 235 -4.75 7.61 -5.38
N GLY A 236 -3.54 8.12 -5.60
CA GLY A 236 -3.27 9.44 -6.15
C GLY A 236 -3.47 9.61 -7.67
N SER A 237 -3.90 8.57 -8.40
CA SER A 237 -4.20 8.65 -9.84
C SER A 237 -5.59 9.21 -10.10
N GLY A 238 -5.66 10.14 -11.05
CA GLY A 238 -6.90 10.67 -11.65
C GLY A 238 -7.19 10.10 -13.04
N ALA A 239 -6.37 9.18 -13.57
CA ALA A 239 -6.63 8.59 -14.89
C ALA A 239 -7.98 7.85 -14.91
N PRO A 240 -8.87 8.10 -15.89
CA PRO A 240 -10.21 7.52 -15.95
C PRO A 240 -10.24 6.00 -15.81
N ALA A 241 -9.34 5.29 -16.51
CA ALA A 241 -9.23 3.83 -16.45
C ALA A 241 -8.99 3.33 -15.03
N VAL A 242 -8.05 3.97 -14.36
CA VAL A 242 -7.56 3.60 -13.03
C VAL A 242 -8.64 3.89 -11.99
N VAL A 243 -9.29 5.05 -12.05
CA VAL A 243 -10.40 5.41 -11.14
C VAL A 243 -11.57 4.42 -11.29
N ARG A 244 -11.96 4.10 -12.53
CA ARG A 244 -13.01 3.10 -12.80
C ARG A 244 -12.65 1.73 -12.24
N LEU A 245 -11.41 1.28 -12.45
CA LEU A 245 -10.95 -0.02 -11.97
C LEU A 245 -10.84 -0.07 -10.44
N ARG A 246 -10.29 0.98 -9.82
CA ARG A 246 -10.22 1.13 -8.36
C ARG A 246 -11.61 0.99 -7.73
N ARG A 247 -12.58 1.79 -8.19
CA ARG A 247 -13.96 1.74 -7.69
C ARG A 247 -14.58 0.35 -7.84
N ARG A 248 -14.40 -0.28 -9.01
CA ARG A 248 -14.91 -1.63 -9.26
C ARG A 248 -14.35 -2.65 -8.28
N ILE A 249 -13.04 -2.65 -8.03
CA ILE A 249 -12.40 -3.59 -7.10
C ILE A 249 -12.91 -3.35 -5.67
N GLU A 250 -12.97 -2.09 -5.24
CA GLU A 250 -13.47 -1.71 -3.92
C GLU A 250 -14.93 -2.11 -3.71
N GLU A 251 -15.79 -1.84 -4.69
CA GLU A 251 -17.21 -2.21 -4.65
C GLU A 251 -17.40 -3.74 -4.62
N GLN A 252 -16.62 -4.49 -5.41
CA GLN A 252 -16.66 -5.94 -5.40
C GLN A 252 -16.19 -6.54 -4.07
N LEU A 253 -15.10 -6.02 -3.48
CA LEU A 253 -14.62 -6.42 -2.16
C LEU A 253 -15.67 -6.13 -1.09
N ARG A 254 -16.16 -4.89 -1.03
CA ARG A 254 -17.21 -4.48 -0.09
C ARG A 254 -18.42 -5.40 -0.19
N ALA A 255 -18.95 -5.60 -1.40
CA ALA A 255 -20.12 -6.45 -1.61
C ALA A 255 -19.86 -7.90 -1.17
N ALA A 256 -18.69 -8.46 -1.50
CA ALA A 256 -18.32 -9.81 -1.12
C ALA A 256 -18.15 -9.99 0.41
N LEU A 257 -17.56 -8.99 1.09
CA LEU A 257 -17.40 -8.99 2.54
C LEU A 257 -18.75 -8.92 3.26
N ILE A 258 -19.61 -7.99 2.85
CA ILE A 258 -20.96 -7.82 3.41
C ILE A 258 -21.79 -9.09 3.17
N ALA A 259 -21.78 -9.65 1.96
CA ALA A 259 -22.51 -10.86 1.63
C ALA A 259 -22.03 -12.07 2.42
N ARG A 260 -20.72 -12.17 2.69
CA ARG A 260 -20.14 -13.24 3.51
C ARG A 260 -20.48 -13.08 4.99
N GLY A 261 -20.61 -11.85 5.50
CA GLY A 261 -21.05 -11.57 6.87
C GLY A 261 -20.09 -12.05 7.97
N ASP A 262 -18.83 -12.33 7.63
CA ASP A 262 -17.83 -12.81 8.58
C ASP A 262 -17.31 -11.64 9.45
N PRO A 263 -17.48 -11.67 10.79
CA PRO A 263 -17.08 -10.56 11.65
C PRO A 263 -15.58 -10.24 11.62
N GLY A 264 -14.73 -11.25 11.40
CA GLY A 264 -13.28 -11.07 11.31
C GLY A 264 -12.91 -10.29 10.05
N LEU A 265 -13.36 -10.77 8.89
CA LEU A 265 -13.10 -10.11 7.60
C LEU A 265 -13.72 -8.71 7.52
N LEU A 266 -14.91 -8.52 8.08
CA LEU A 266 -15.56 -7.21 8.17
C LEU A 266 -14.76 -6.26 9.06
N SER A 267 -14.18 -6.76 10.15
CA SER A 267 -13.30 -5.97 11.03
C SER A 267 -12.00 -5.59 10.33
N ASP A 268 -11.35 -6.55 9.66
CA ASP A 268 -10.11 -6.31 8.92
C ASP A 268 -10.27 -5.19 7.90
N TRP A 269 -11.41 -5.13 7.20
CA TRP A 269 -11.75 -4.00 6.33
C TRP A 269 -12.07 -2.72 7.12
N ALA A 270 -13.02 -2.77 8.05
CA ALA A 270 -13.53 -1.59 8.77
C ALA A 270 -12.44 -0.83 9.53
N TYR A 271 -11.41 -1.53 10.01
CA TYR A 271 -10.29 -0.92 10.74
C TYR A 271 -9.08 -0.60 9.85
N SER A 272 -9.15 -0.90 8.55
CA SER A 272 -8.12 -0.50 7.59
C SER A 272 -8.21 1.00 7.24
N PRO A 273 -7.11 1.63 6.79
CA PRO A 273 -7.11 3.05 6.41
C PRO A 273 -8.10 3.43 5.29
N TRP A 274 -8.47 2.48 4.43
CA TRP A 274 -9.43 2.70 3.34
C TRP A 274 -10.85 2.26 3.67
N GLY A 275 -11.05 1.53 4.77
CA GLY A 275 -12.38 1.08 5.21
C GLY A 275 -12.91 1.82 6.43
N GLU A 276 -12.12 2.69 7.07
CA GLU A 276 -12.51 3.36 8.31
C GLU A 276 -13.75 4.26 8.18
N GLU A 277 -14.03 4.74 6.97
CA GLU A 277 -15.21 5.56 6.63
C GLU A 277 -16.31 4.77 5.89
N ASP A 278 -16.15 3.45 5.72
CA ASP A 278 -17.07 2.61 4.95
C ASP A 278 -18.33 2.24 5.77
N LEU A 279 -19.28 3.17 5.79
CA LEU A 279 -20.53 3.04 6.53
C LEU A 279 -21.30 1.72 6.24
N PRO A 280 -21.45 1.25 4.99
CA PRO A 280 -22.02 -0.07 4.70
C PRO A 280 -21.33 -1.22 5.43
N VAL A 281 -20.00 -1.25 5.46
CA VAL A 281 -19.25 -2.32 6.14
C VAL A 281 -19.40 -2.22 7.66
N TRP A 282 -19.34 -1.01 8.24
CA TRP A 282 -19.59 -0.81 9.66
C TRP A 282 -20.99 -1.26 10.10
N ARG A 283 -22.01 -1.02 9.27
CA ARG A 283 -23.37 -1.53 9.52
C ARG A 283 -23.43 -3.06 9.48
N ALA A 284 -22.78 -3.68 8.49
CA ALA A 284 -22.71 -5.13 8.38
C ALA A 284 -21.98 -5.74 9.60
N LEU A 285 -20.85 -5.17 10.02
CA LEU A 285 -20.09 -5.62 11.18
C LEU A 285 -20.91 -5.53 12.48
N ALA A 286 -21.61 -4.41 12.70
CA ALA A 286 -22.49 -4.24 13.86
C ALA A 286 -23.63 -5.27 13.91
N GLY A 287 -24.10 -5.73 12.75
CA GLY A 287 -25.09 -6.81 12.63
C GLY A 287 -24.51 -8.20 12.85
N ALA A 288 -23.24 -8.43 12.52
CA ALA A 288 -22.60 -9.74 12.55
C ALA A 288 -22.01 -10.13 13.93
N VAL A 289 -21.73 -9.16 14.81
CA VAL A 289 -21.10 -9.43 16.12
C VAL A 289 -22.12 -9.78 17.25
N PRO A 290 -21.66 -10.46 18.32
CA PRO A 290 -22.47 -10.72 19.52
C PRO A 290 -22.96 -9.43 20.21
N ALA A 291 -24.07 -9.53 20.93
CA ALA A 291 -24.76 -8.38 21.56
C ALA A 291 -23.86 -7.50 22.43
N GLY A 292 -22.88 -8.08 23.14
CA GLY A 292 -21.96 -7.33 24.00
C GLY A 292 -21.03 -6.37 23.26
N GLN A 293 -20.74 -6.60 21.97
CA GLN A 293 -19.83 -5.76 21.16
C GLN A 293 -20.59 -4.70 20.33
N ARG A 294 -21.90 -4.85 20.15
CA ARG A 294 -22.72 -3.97 19.30
C ARG A 294 -22.75 -2.50 19.72
N PRO A 295 -22.81 -2.12 21.01
CA PRO A 295 -22.96 -0.71 21.39
C PRO A 295 -21.84 0.19 20.87
N ALA A 296 -20.59 -0.28 20.93
CA ALA A 296 -19.42 0.46 20.45
C ALA A 296 -19.46 0.64 18.92
N LEU A 297 -19.77 -0.42 18.17
CA LEU A 297 -19.88 -0.38 16.71
C LEU A 297 -21.04 0.49 16.24
N GLN A 298 -22.19 0.43 16.93
CA GLN A 298 -23.34 1.29 16.63
C GLN A 298 -23.05 2.77 16.88
N ALA A 299 -22.23 3.10 17.89
CA ALA A 299 -21.76 4.46 18.10
C ALA A 299 -20.92 4.95 16.91
N ARG A 300 -20.01 4.11 16.38
CA ARG A 300 -19.23 4.43 15.17
C ARG A 300 -20.13 4.63 13.95
N VAL A 301 -21.09 3.73 13.73
CA VAL A 301 -22.08 3.85 12.63
C VAL A 301 -22.84 5.18 12.72
N ARG A 302 -23.32 5.57 13.91
CA ARG A 302 -24.03 6.85 14.09
C ARG A 302 -23.15 8.06 13.79
N GLY A 303 -21.87 8.02 14.17
CA GLY A 303 -20.91 9.08 13.86
C GLY A 303 -20.74 9.28 12.36
N LEU A 304 -20.42 8.20 11.63
CA LEU A 304 -20.25 8.23 10.17
C LEU A 304 -21.52 8.67 9.43
N ASP A 305 -22.69 8.23 9.88
CA ASP A 305 -23.97 8.58 9.29
C ASP A 305 -24.36 10.05 9.55
N ALA A 306 -23.82 10.67 10.61
CA ALA A 306 -23.97 12.10 10.85
C ALA A 306 -23.04 12.93 9.96
N GLU A 307 -21.80 12.49 9.75
CA GLU A 307 -20.81 13.13 8.89
C GLU A 307 -21.25 13.15 7.41
N GLN A 308 -21.91 12.09 6.92
CA GLN A 308 -22.40 12.04 5.52
C GLN A 308 -23.67 12.88 5.26
N ARG A 309 -24.34 13.37 6.30
CA ARG A 309 -25.56 14.19 6.19
C ARG A 309 -25.31 15.70 6.33
N GLY A 310 -24.11 16.11 6.73
CA GLY A 310 -23.68 17.51 6.85
C GLY A 310 -22.92 17.95 5.61
#